data_AF-A0A9N9HC79-F1
#
_entry.id   AF-A0A9N9HC79-F1
#
_cell.length_a   1.000
_cell.length_b   1.000
_cell.length_c   1.000
_cell.angle_alpha   90.00
_cell.angle_beta   90.00
_cell.angle_gamma   90.00
#
_symmetry.space_group_name_H-M   'P 1'
#
loop_
_entity.id
_entity.type
_entity.pdbx_description
1 polymer ?
#
loop_
_entity_poly.entity_id
_entity_poly.type
_entity_poly.pdbx_seq_one_letter_code
_entity_poly.pdbx_strand_id
1 'polypeptide(L)'
;IALRQMVYLVIKELSTIAEDVIMVTSSLMKDMQPKSELTYRANAIRALCKIIDASMLPSVERFLKAAIVDKTPSISSAALVSSYHLFPAGKDVIKRWANEVHEAINCKPPSFTSSASSYLTSFSSNTSSYGNTVSTSNISQYHALGLVYLIRQHDRMAVTKLIQQLAGTGRGGYGGGSVLRSSFAYCLLIRFAAKILDEDP
;
A
#
# COMPACT_ATOMS: atom_id res chain seq x y z
N ILE A 1 23.01 -11.07 -0.02
CA ILE A 1 21.65 -10.66 -0.48
C ILE A 1 20.89 -11.84 -1.12
N ALA A 2 21.45 -12.56 -2.10
CA ALA A 2 20.79 -13.68 -2.77
C ALA A 2 20.38 -14.84 -1.83
N LEU A 3 21.20 -15.17 -0.83
CA LEU A 3 20.93 -16.24 0.12
C LEU A 3 19.66 -15.98 0.97
N ARG A 4 19.44 -14.71 1.35
CA ARG A 4 18.25 -14.30 2.12
C ARG A 4 16.99 -14.35 1.27
N GLN A 5 17.10 -14.02 -0.02
CA GLN A 5 16.00 -14.11 -0.98
C GLN A 5 15.62 -15.57 -1.28
N MET A 6 16.60 -16.47 -1.40
CA MET A 6 16.35 -17.91 -1.47
C MET A 6 15.66 -18.43 -0.20
N VAL A 7 16.10 -18.00 0.99
CA VAL A 7 15.45 -18.39 2.26
C VAL A 7 13.98 -17.93 2.29
N TYR A 8 13.65 -16.72 1.83
CA TYR A 8 12.25 -16.29 1.74
C TYR A 8 11.41 -17.11 0.75
N LEU A 9 12.01 -17.61 -0.34
CA LEU A 9 11.33 -18.52 -1.27
C LEU A 9 11.15 -19.92 -0.67
N VAL A 10 12.13 -20.43 0.08
CA VAL A 10 12.05 -21.72 0.77
C VAL A 10 11.03 -21.68 1.90
N ILE A 11 11.02 -20.62 2.72
CA ILE A 11 10.00 -20.39 3.76
C ILE A 11 8.61 -20.28 3.13
N LYS A 12 8.49 -19.64 1.96
CA LYS A 12 7.21 -19.51 1.24
C LYS A 12 6.65 -20.87 0.80
N GLU A 13 7.49 -21.79 0.32
CA GLU A 13 7.02 -23.12 -0.10
C GLU A 13 6.78 -24.04 1.11
N LEU A 14 7.58 -23.89 2.18
CA LEU A 14 7.45 -24.71 3.39
C LEU A 14 6.34 -24.23 4.35
N SER A 15 5.83 -23.00 4.26
CA SER A 15 4.78 -22.50 5.16
C SER A 15 3.42 -23.19 4.94
N THR A 16 3.25 -23.92 3.83
CA THR A 16 2.06 -24.76 3.59
C THR A 16 2.12 -26.10 4.34
N ILE A 17 3.29 -26.46 4.89
CA ILE A 17 3.58 -27.75 5.54
C ILE A 17 3.98 -27.58 7.02
N ALA A 18 4.47 -26.39 7.41
CA ALA A 18 5.03 -26.16 8.75
C ALA A 18 3.98 -25.81 9.81
N GLU A 19 3.97 -26.55 10.94
CA GLU A 19 3.15 -26.26 12.13
C GLU A 19 3.67 -25.06 12.95
N ASP A 20 4.98 -24.74 12.88
CA ASP A 20 5.65 -23.71 13.69
C ASP A 20 5.84 -22.36 12.99
N VAL A 21 4.79 -21.86 12.36
CA VAL A 21 4.79 -20.53 11.70
C VAL A 21 4.84 -19.38 12.73
N ILE A 22 4.47 -19.62 13.99
CA ILE A 22 4.32 -18.60 15.05
C ILE A 22 5.63 -17.86 15.35
N MET A 23 6.78 -18.54 15.35
CA MET A 23 8.08 -17.92 15.62
C MET A 23 8.52 -17.03 14.44
N VAL A 24 8.26 -17.46 13.21
CA VAL A 24 8.52 -16.68 11.99
C VAL A 24 7.62 -15.45 11.97
N THR A 25 6.33 -15.63 12.25
CA THR A 25 5.36 -14.52 12.37
C THR A 25 5.80 -13.50 13.43
N SER A 26 6.22 -13.96 14.60
CA SER A 26 6.68 -13.07 15.69
C SER A 26 7.96 -12.30 15.34
N SER A 27 8.90 -12.92 14.62
CA SER A 27 10.12 -12.23 14.16
C SER A 27 9.81 -11.21 13.06
N LEU A 28 8.94 -11.55 12.09
CA LEU A 28 8.49 -10.63 11.04
C LEU A 28 7.70 -9.44 11.62
N MET A 29 6.86 -9.66 12.63
CA MET A 29 6.13 -8.59 13.31
C MET A 29 7.07 -7.62 14.06
N LYS A 30 8.19 -8.11 14.61
CA LYS A 30 9.24 -7.25 15.18
C LYS A 30 9.91 -6.40 14.10
N ASP A 31 10.22 -6.99 12.96
CA ASP A 31 10.85 -6.30 11.82
C ASP A 31 9.92 -5.29 11.13
N MET A 32 8.61 -5.36 11.37
CA MET A 32 7.63 -4.40 10.85
C MET A 32 7.47 -3.12 11.69
N GLN A 33 8.10 -3.06 12.87
CA GLN A 33 7.99 -1.90 13.75
C GLN A 33 8.67 -0.66 13.12
N PRO A 34 8.20 0.56 13.42
CA PRO A 34 8.74 1.80 12.81
C PRO A 34 10.23 2.05 13.08
N LYS A 35 10.83 1.34 14.04
CA LYS A 35 12.24 1.45 14.43
C LYS A 35 13.18 0.65 13.53
N SER A 36 12.68 -0.24 12.69
CA SER A 36 13.49 -1.04 11.77
C SER A 36 13.85 -0.28 10.50
N GLU A 37 14.97 -0.66 9.87
CA GLU A 37 15.38 -0.08 8.58
C GLU A 37 14.24 -0.16 7.55
N LEU A 38 14.02 0.93 6.82
CA LEU A 38 12.94 1.07 5.84
C LEU A 38 12.92 -0.07 4.80
N THR A 39 14.11 -0.53 4.41
CA THR A 39 14.31 -1.63 3.46
C THR A 39 13.85 -2.99 4.01
N TYR A 40 14.05 -3.23 5.31
CA TYR A 40 13.61 -4.48 5.93
C TYR A 40 12.11 -4.50 6.19
N ARG A 41 11.54 -3.35 6.56
CA ARG A 41 10.10 -3.21 6.85
C ARG A 41 9.21 -3.59 5.65
N ALA A 42 9.51 -3.08 4.45
CA ALA A 42 8.75 -3.41 3.25
C ALA A 42 8.86 -4.89 2.85
N ASN A 43 10.03 -5.50 3.03
CA ASN A 43 10.24 -6.92 2.73
C ASN A 43 9.55 -7.82 3.74
N ALA A 44 9.58 -7.46 5.03
CA ALA A 44 8.89 -8.17 6.09
C ALA A 44 7.36 -8.17 5.85
N ILE A 45 6.78 -7.04 5.45
CA ILE A 45 5.34 -6.95 5.10
C ILE A 45 4.98 -7.95 4.00
N ARG A 46 5.74 -7.99 2.90
CA ARG A 46 5.47 -8.91 1.78
C ARG A 46 5.65 -10.37 2.15
N ALA A 47 6.63 -10.68 3.00
CA ALA A 47 6.86 -12.04 3.48
C ALA A 47 5.74 -12.49 4.43
N LEU A 48 5.36 -11.63 5.38
CA LEU A 48 4.30 -11.91 6.34
C LEU A 48 2.97 -12.22 5.63
N CYS A 49 2.62 -11.43 4.61
CA CYS A 49 1.33 -11.57 3.93
C CYS A 49 1.18 -12.84 3.07
N LYS A 50 2.28 -13.58 2.85
CA LYS A 50 2.24 -14.92 2.23
C LYS A 50 2.10 -16.05 3.24
N ILE A 51 2.42 -15.77 4.50
CA ILE A 51 2.52 -16.76 5.57
C ILE A 51 1.29 -16.70 6.49
N ILE A 52 0.67 -15.52 6.61
CA ILE A 52 -0.54 -15.35 7.41
C ILE A 52 -1.78 -15.90 6.69
N ASP A 53 -2.69 -16.44 7.48
CA ASP A 53 -4.01 -16.91 7.10
C ASP A 53 -5.11 -15.98 7.66
N ALA A 54 -6.37 -16.33 7.41
CA ALA A 54 -7.51 -15.56 7.90
C ALA A 54 -7.57 -15.47 9.44
N SER A 55 -7.11 -16.51 10.14
CA SER A 55 -7.15 -16.59 11.60
C SER A 55 -6.10 -15.69 12.28
N MET A 56 -4.92 -15.54 11.67
CA MET A 56 -3.86 -14.67 12.17
C MET A 56 -4.00 -13.21 11.75
N LEU A 57 -4.82 -12.91 10.73
CA LEU A 57 -5.02 -11.54 10.21
C LEU A 57 -5.38 -10.49 11.29
N PRO A 58 -6.27 -10.77 12.26
CA PRO A 58 -6.57 -9.84 13.35
C PRO A 58 -5.36 -9.48 14.22
N SER A 59 -4.39 -10.38 14.35
CA SER A 59 -3.18 -10.12 15.16
C SER A 59 -2.20 -9.16 14.48
N VAL A 60 -2.21 -9.10 13.15
CA VAL A 60 -1.27 -8.30 12.34
C VAL A 60 -1.91 -7.03 11.77
N GLU A 61 -3.25 -6.91 11.81
CA GLU A 61 -3.98 -5.81 11.16
C GLU A 61 -3.54 -4.41 11.60
N ARG A 62 -3.19 -4.23 12.87
CA ARG A 62 -2.73 -2.94 13.40
C ARG A 62 -1.45 -2.48 12.69
N PHE A 63 -0.52 -3.41 12.46
CA PHE A 63 0.73 -3.10 11.79
C PHE A 63 0.51 -2.82 10.29
N LEU A 64 -0.41 -3.54 9.65
CA LEU A 64 -0.78 -3.32 8.26
C LEU A 64 -1.48 -1.97 8.04
N LYS A 65 -2.46 -1.61 8.89
CA LYS A 65 -3.12 -0.30 8.86
C LYS A 65 -2.12 0.85 9.00
N ALA A 66 -1.19 0.73 9.94
CA ALA A 66 -0.12 1.72 10.10
C ALA A 66 0.84 1.79 8.90
N ALA A 67 1.09 0.66 8.23
CA ALA A 67 1.93 0.61 7.03
C ALA A 67 1.24 1.19 5.79
N ILE A 68 -0.09 1.06 5.66
CA ILE A 68 -0.87 1.61 4.55
C ILE A 68 -0.74 3.14 4.47
N VAL A 69 -0.80 3.82 5.61
CA VAL A 69 -0.73 5.30 5.72
C VAL A 69 0.71 5.80 5.93
N ASP A 70 1.72 4.93 5.77
CA ASP A 70 3.12 5.31 5.96
C ASP A 70 3.57 6.35 4.92
N LYS A 71 4.38 7.32 5.35
CA LYS A 71 4.94 8.37 4.48
C LYS A 71 5.86 7.81 3.40
N THR A 72 6.42 6.62 3.63
CA THR A 72 7.34 5.95 2.70
C THR A 72 6.54 5.19 1.64
N PRO A 73 6.57 5.60 0.36
CA PRO A 73 5.77 4.96 -0.69
C PRO A 73 6.06 3.47 -0.85
N SER A 74 7.29 3.03 -0.60
CA SER A 74 7.70 1.62 -0.67
C SER A 74 7.03 0.74 0.39
N ILE A 75 6.76 1.29 1.58
CA ILE A 75 6.09 0.57 2.68
C ILE A 75 4.58 0.55 2.43
N SER A 76 4.00 1.71 2.09
CA SER A 76 2.58 1.84 1.76
C SER A 76 2.17 0.96 0.57
N SER A 77 2.94 0.98 -0.53
CA SER A 77 2.67 0.11 -1.69
C SER A 77 2.79 -1.38 -1.35
N ALA A 78 3.79 -1.78 -0.56
CA ALA A 78 3.93 -3.16 -0.10
C ALA A 78 2.72 -3.59 0.74
N ALA A 79 2.25 -2.74 1.66
CA ALA A 79 1.09 -3.01 2.50
C ALA A 79 -0.21 -3.08 1.69
N LEU A 80 -0.42 -2.17 0.74
CA LEU A 80 -1.60 -2.13 -0.13
C LEU A 80 -1.70 -3.38 -1.02
N VAL A 81 -0.59 -3.75 -1.69
CA VAL A 81 -0.54 -4.97 -2.51
C VAL A 81 -0.71 -6.21 -1.66
N SER A 82 -0.11 -6.24 -0.47
CA SER A 82 -0.27 -7.36 0.43
C SER A 82 -1.72 -7.51 0.90
N SER A 83 -2.40 -6.39 1.21
CA SER A 83 -3.83 -6.38 1.54
C SER A 83 -4.69 -6.93 0.41
N TYR A 84 -4.29 -6.73 -0.85
CA TYR A 84 -4.95 -7.30 -2.01
C TYR A 84 -4.86 -8.84 -2.03
N HIS A 85 -3.69 -9.41 -1.73
CA HIS A 85 -3.51 -10.86 -1.65
C HIS A 85 -4.29 -11.49 -0.48
N LEU A 86 -4.50 -10.74 0.59
CA LEU A 86 -5.25 -11.17 1.77
C LEU A 86 -6.77 -11.05 1.62
N PHE A 87 -7.24 -10.30 0.63
CA PHE A 87 -8.66 -10.03 0.44
C PHE A 87 -9.54 -11.29 0.29
N PRO A 88 -9.13 -12.35 -0.43
CA PRO A 88 -9.93 -13.57 -0.54
C PRO A 88 -10.08 -14.32 0.80
N ALA A 89 -9.03 -14.32 1.63
CA ALA A 89 -9.03 -15.01 2.92
C ALA A 89 -9.66 -14.18 4.06
N GLY A 90 -9.56 -12.85 4.01
CA GLY A 90 -9.89 -11.94 5.10
C GLY A 90 -10.80 -10.78 4.72
N LYS A 91 -11.75 -11.00 3.79
CA LYS A 91 -12.61 -9.97 3.21
C LYS A 91 -13.25 -9.03 4.24
N ASP A 92 -13.78 -9.58 5.33
CA ASP A 92 -14.49 -8.79 6.35
C ASP A 92 -13.58 -7.90 7.18
N VAL A 93 -12.34 -8.33 7.42
CA VAL A 93 -11.34 -7.53 8.13
C VAL A 93 -10.87 -6.39 7.24
N ILE A 94 -10.50 -6.68 5.98
CA ILE A 94 -9.95 -5.68 5.06
C ILE A 94 -10.99 -4.64 4.66
N LYS A 95 -12.26 -5.00 4.54
CA LYS A 95 -13.35 -4.04 4.32
C LYS A 95 -13.39 -2.94 5.38
N ARG A 96 -12.99 -3.23 6.63
CA ARG A 96 -12.94 -2.24 7.72
C ARG A 96 -11.79 -1.25 7.56
N TRP A 97 -10.78 -1.56 6.74
CA TRP A 97 -9.63 -0.68 6.49
C TRP A 97 -9.93 0.40 5.43
N ALA A 98 -11.20 0.55 5.02
CA ALA A 98 -11.60 1.47 3.95
C ALA A 98 -11.15 2.91 4.21
N ASN A 99 -11.09 3.35 5.46
CA ASN A 99 -10.70 4.71 5.83
C ASN A 99 -9.19 4.92 5.63
N GLU A 100 -8.37 3.98 6.12
CA GLU A 100 -6.92 4.01 5.99
C GLU A 100 -6.48 3.90 4.52
N VAL A 101 -7.14 3.03 3.76
CA VAL A 101 -6.86 2.90 2.31
C VAL A 101 -7.28 4.17 1.56
N HIS A 102 -8.40 4.80 1.93
CA HIS A 102 -8.81 6.08 1.33
C HIS A 102 -7.86 7.22 1.70
N GLU A 103 -7.34 7.24 2.92
CA GLU A 103 -6.30 8.19 3.34
C GLU A 103 -5.02 8.04 2.50
N ALA A 104 -4.63 6.80 2.18
CA ALA A 104 -3.47 6.52 1.34
C ALA A 104 -3.60 7.07 -0.10
N ILE A 105 -4.82 7.29 -0.62
CA ILE A 105 -5.04 7.96 -1.91
C ILE A 105 -4.67 9.46 -1.83
N ASN A 106 -4.84 10.05 -0.65
CA ASN A 106 -4.60 11.47 -0.38
C ASN A 106 -3.19 11.77 0.13
N CYS A 107 -2.39 10.73 0.45
CA CYS A 107 -1.03 10.90 0.94
C CYS A 107 -0.23 11.79 -0.01
N LYS A 108 0.09 13.00 0.47
CA LYS A 108 0.88 13.98 -0.27
C LYS A 108 2.33 13.47 -0.27
N PRO A 109 3.01 13.42 -1.43
CA PRO A 109 4.42 13.09 -1.44
C PRO A 109 5.17 14.08 -0.53
N PRO A 110 6.29 13.67 0.10
CA PRO A 110 7.12 14.60 0.85
C PRO A 110 7.40 15.79 -0.03
N SER A 111 7.02 16.97 0.47
CA SER A 111 7.04 18.23 -0.25
C SER A 111 8.35 18.41 -1.02
N PHE A 112 8.22 18.94 -2.24
CA PHE A 112 9.27 19.32 -3.18
C PHE A 112 10.45 20.15 -2.60
N THR A 113 10.42 20.51 -1.33
CA THR A 113 11.52 21.17 -0.60
C THR A 113 12.75 20.28 -0.41
N SER A 114 12.65 18.95 -0.59
CA SER A 114 13.78 18.02 -0.41
C SER A 114 14.62 17.78 -1.67
N SER A 115 14.06 18.06 -2.86
CA SER A 115 14.77 17.82 -4.13
C SER A 115 15.92 18.82 -4.32
N ALA A 116 15.69 20.10 -4.04
CA ALA A 116 16.74 21.13 -4.13
C ALA A 116 17.88 20.89 -3.13
N SER A 117 17.57 20.45 -1.91
CA SER A 117 18.57 20.12 -0.89
C SER A 117 19.41 18.88 -1.22
N SER A 118 18.87 17.92 -1.98
CA SER A 118 19.58 16.69 -2.34
C SER A 118 20.68 16.92 -3.38
N TYR A 119 20.50 17.91 -4.28
CA TYR A 119 21.55 18.30 -5.23
C TYR A 119 22.67 19.11 -4.55
N LEU A 120 22.35 19.84 -3.47
CA LEU A 120 23.32 20.64 -2.73
C LEU A 120 24.15 19.81 -1.72
N THR A 121 23.61 18.70 -1.21
CA THR A 121 24.35 17.84 -0.26
C THR A 121 25.24 16.80 -0.94
N SER A 122 25.01 16.54 -2.24
CA SER A 122 25.76 15.55 -3.01
C SER A 122 27.24 15.93 -3.26
N PHE A 123 27.63 17.19 -3.07
CA PHE A 123 29.03 17.61 -3.28
C PHE A 123 29.88 17.62 -2.00
N SER A 124 29.30 17.35 -0.82
CA SER A 124 29.97 17.55 0.47
C SER A 124 30.03 16.34 1.41
N SER A 125 29.58 15.14 1.00
CA SER A 125 29.64 13.98 1.90
C SER A 125 30.14 12.71 1.22
N ASN A 126 31.40 12.37 1.51
CA ASN A 126 32.04 11.09 1.19
C ASN A 126 31.57 9.96 2.12
N THR A 127 30.25 9.84 2.35
CA THR A 127 29.68 8.83 3.25
C THR A 127 28.87 7.85 2.43
N SER A 128 29.28 6.58 2.48
CA SER A 128 28.63 5.40 1.90
C SER A 128 27.24 5.14 2.49
N SER A 129 26.31 6.08 2.29
CA SER A 129 24.89 5.88 2.61
C SER A 129 24.23 5.29 1.37
N TYR A 130 23.84 4.02 1.45
CA TYR A 130 22.99 3.36 0.47
C TYR A 130 21.79 4.26 0.16
N GLY A 131 21.86 4.93 -0.99
CA GLY A 131 20.94 5.97 -1.41
C GLY A 131 19.51 5.45 -1.43
N ASN A 132 18.70 5.95 -0.50
CA ASN A 132 17.29 5.69 -0.42
C ASN A 132 16.61 6.40 -1.61
N THR A 133 16.52 5.73 -2.75
CA THR A 133 15.84 6.25 -3.94
C THR A 133 14.34 6.34 -3.66
N VAL A 134 13.90 7.50 -3.17
CA VAL A 134 12.48 7.77 -2.96
C VAL A 134 11.80 7.80 -4.33
N SER A 135 11.08 6.73 -4.65
CA SER A 135 10.31 6.62 -5.89
C SER A 135 9.24 7.70 -5.93
N THR A 136 9.30 8.59 -6.92
CA THR A 136 8.34 9.68 -7.16
C THR A 136 7.08 9.21 -7.90
N SER A 137 6.95 7.91 -8.14
CA SER A 137 5.94 7.31 -9.03
C SER A 137 4.50 7.39 -8.52
N ASN A 138 4.25 7.91 -7.31
CA ASN A 138 2.94 7.96 -6.64
C ASN A 138 2.18 6.62 -6.75
N ILE A 139 2.92 5.50 -6.80
CA ILE A 139 2.37 4.19 -7.13
C ILE A 139 1.47 3.63 -6.02
N SER A 140 1.68 4.07 -4.78
CA SER A 140 0.77 3.82 -3.66
C SER A 140 -0.64 4.37 -3.94
N GLN A 141 -0.78 5.51 -4.62
CA GLN A 141 -2.09 6.07 -4.98
C GLN A 141 -2.85 5.15 -5.95
N TYR A 142 -2.16 4.56 -6.92
CA TYR A 142 -2.73 3.58 -7.85
C TYR A 142 -3.18 2.31 -7.11
N HIS A 143 -2.32 1.74 -6.25
CA HIS A 143 -2.66 0.55 -5.49
C HIS A 143 -3.80 0.78 -4.49
N ALA A 144 -3.83 1.95 -3.84
CA ALA A 144 -4.89 2.34 -2.91
C ALA A 144 -6.23 2.46 -3.64
N LEU A 145 -6.26 3.13 -4.81
CA LEU A 145 -7.47 3.25 -5.62
C LEU A 145 -8.04 1.88 -6.01
N GLY A 146 -7.18 0.94 -6.43
CA GLY A 146 -7.59 -0.43 -6.74
C GLY A 146 -8.17 -1.17 -5.53
N LEU A 147 -7.57 -1.01 -4.35
CA LEU A 147 -8.04 -1.65 -3.12
C LEU A 147 -9.36 -1.04 -2.62
N VAL A 148 -9.53 0.29 -2.67
CA VAL A 148 -10.83 0.93 -2.31
C VAL A 148 -11.94 0.46 -3.25
N TYR A 149 -11.66 0.36 -4.56
CA TYR A 149 -12.63 -0.20 -5.50
C TYR A 149 -12.99 -1.63 -5.12
N LEU A 150 -12.00 -2.50 -4.84
CA LEU A 150 -12.26 -3.89 -4.44
C LEU A 150 -13.11 -4.00 -3.15
N ILE A 151 -12.89 -3.11 -2.18
CA ILE A 151 -13.69 -3.04 -0.95
C ILE A 151 -15.14 -2.63 -1.26
N ARG A 152 -15.33 -1.67 -2.17
CA ARG A 152 -16.62 -1.04 -2.48
C ARG A 152 -17.33 -1.61 -3.71
N GLN A 153 -16.75 -2.56 -4.44
CA GLN A 153 -17.26 -3.01 -5.75
C GLN A 153 -18.69 -3.55 -5.74
N HIS A 154 -19.20 -3.96 -4.56
CA HIS A 154 -20.58 -4.43 -4.39
C HIS A 154 -21.57 -3.30 -4.08
N ASP A 155 -21.09 -2.11 -3.73
CA ASP A 155 -21.90 -0.92 -3.43
C ASP A 155 -21.73 0.12 -4.55
N ARG A 156 -22.64 0.06 -5.51
CA ARG A 156 -22.64 0.92 -6.70
C ARG A 156 -22.64 2.42 -6.34
N MET A 157 -23.38 2.81 -5.31
CA MET A 157 -23.45 4.21 -4.88
C MET A 157 -22.13 4.67 -4.26
N ALA A 158 -21.48 3.82 -3.49
CA ALA A 158 -20.17 4.12 -2.91
C ALA A 158 -19.06 4.23 -3.98
N VAL A 159 -19.08 3.41 -5.03
CA VAL A 159 -18.12 3.55 -6.14
C VAL A 159 -18.41 4.80 -6.98
N THR A 160 -19.68 5.09 -7.25
CA THR A 160 -20.07 6.31 -8.00
C THR A 160 -19.63 7.58 -7.25
N LYS A 161 -19.86 7.65 -5.94
CA LYS A 161 -19.37 8.76 -5.09
C LYS A 161 -17.85 8.87 -5.09
N LEU A 162 -17.14 7.74 -5.04
CA LEU A 162 -15.68 7.72 -5.11
C LEU A 162 -15.18 8.32 -6.43
N ILE A 163 -15.79 7.93 -7.55
CA ILE A 163 -15.40 8.44 -8.88
C ILE A 163 -15.70 9.93 -8.97
N GLN A 164 -16.88 10.39 -8.57
CA GLN A 164 -17.24 11.81 -8.58
C GLN A 164 -16.31 12.65 -7.69
N GLN A 165 -15.93 12.14 -6.53
CA GLN A 165 -14.98 12.79 -5.63
C GLN A 165 -13.59 12.93 -6.26
N LEU A 166 -13.10 11.90 -6.95
CA LEU A 166 -11.76 11.87 -7.55
C LEU A 166 -11.69 12.51 -8.94
N ALA A 167 -12.81 12.55 -9.67
CA ALA A 167 -12.95 13.22 -10.97
C ALA A 167 -13.17 14.74 -10.84
N GLY A 168 -13.21 15.28 -9.61
CA GLY A 168 -13.41 16.71 -9.36
C GLY A 168 -14.85 17.20 -9.63
N THR A 169 -15.82 16.29 -9.73
CA THR A 169 -17.25 16.59 -9.96
C THR A 169 -18.06 16.71 -8.66
N GLY A 170 -17.45 16.47 -7.50
CA GLY A 170 -18.06 16.75 -6.20
C GLY A 170 -18.37 18.25 -6.04
N ARG A 171 -19.62 18.59 -5.72
CA ARG A 171 -20.11 19.95 -5.42
C ARG A 171 -19.13 20.70 -4.49
N GLY A 172 -18.32 21.59 -5.06
CA GLY A 172 -17.38 22.43 -4.31
C GLY A 172 -16.34 23.03 -5.24
N GLY A 173 -16.61 24.25 -5.72
CA GLY A 173 -15.70 25.02 -6.57
C GLY A 173 -14.32 25.24 -5.93
N TYR A 174 -13.35 25.56 -6.78
CA TYR A 174 -12.04 26.11 -6.44
C TYR A 174 -11.44 25.63 -5.10
N GLY A 175 -10.77 24.46 -5.12
CA GLY A 175 -9.65 24.21 -4.19
C GLY A 175 -9.77 23.08 -3.15
N GLY A 176 -10.66 22.09 -3.30
CA GLY A 176 -10.82 21.04 -2.28
C GLY A 176 -10.80 19.57 -2.72
N GLY A 177 -10.76 19.27 -4.03
CA GLY A 177 -10.79 17.90 -4.54
C GLY A 177 -9.46 17.16 -4.32
N SER A 178 -9.52 15.87 -3.96
CA SER A 178 -8.31 15.03 -3.97
C SER A 178 -7.78 14.92 -5.39
N VAL A 179 -6.59 15.48 -5.63
CA VAL A 179 -5.96 15.46 -6.94
C VAL A 179 -5.24 14.12 -7.13
N LEU A 180 -5.72 13.32 -8.08
CA LEU A 180 -4.97 12.19 -8.60
C LEU A 180 -3.69 12.72 -9.29
N ARG A 181 -2.53 12.19 -8.89
CA ARG A 181 -1.21 12.60 -9.40
C ARG A 181 -0.57 11.50 -10.25
N SER A 182 -0.92 10.24 -10.01
CA SER A 182 -0.42 9.11 -10.78
C SER A 182 -1.20 8.94 -12.08
N SER A 183 -0.52 8.94 -13.23
CA SER A 183 -1.13 8.65 -14.53
C SER A 183 -1.83 7.28 -14.55
N PHE A 184 -1.25 6.28 -13.88
CA PHE A 184 -1.87 4.95 -13.75
C PHE A 184 -3.18 4.99 -12.96
N ALA A 185 -3.28 5.86 -11.95
CA ALA A 185 -4.52 6.02 -11.18
C ALA A 185 -5.64 6.65 -12.03
N TYR A 186 -5.32 7.59 -12.93
CA TYR A 186 -6.30 8.12 -13.89
C TYR A 186 -6.81 7.02 -14.84
N CYS A 187 -5.92 6.23 -15.43
CA CYS A 187 -6.33 5.12 -16.30
C CYS A 187 -7.24 4.13 -15.56
N LEU A 188 -6.94 3.85 -14.29
CA LEU A 188 -7.75 2.97 -13.47
C LEU A 188 -9.12 3.58 -13.14
N LEU A 189 -9.18 4.88 -12.83
CA LEU A 189 -10.44 5.58 -12.57
C LEU A 189 -11.35 5.56 -13.80
N ILE A 190 -10.79 5.81 -14.99
CA ILE A 190 -11.54 5.75 -16.27
C ILE A 190 -12.10 4.34 -16.49
N ARG A 191 -11.31 3.30 -16.22
CA ARG A 191 -11.77 1.91 -16.31
C ARG A 191 -12.92 1.60 -15.36
N PHE A 192 -12.89 2.13 -14.14
CA PHE A 192 -14.00 1.96 -13.18
C PHE A 192 -15.26 2.72 -13.59
N ALA A 193 -15.10 3.93 -14.16
CA ALA A 193 -16.22 4.70 -14.69
C ALA A 193 -16.88 3.99 -15.89
N ALA A 194 -16.09 3.50 -16.84
CA ALA A 194 -16.59 2.72 -17.97
C ALA A 194 -17.36 1.48 -17.51
N LYS A 195 -16.82 0.72 -16.55
CA LYS A 195 -17.50 -0.46 -16.02
C LYS A 195 -18.84 -0.15 -15.34
N ILE A 196 -18.97 0.98 -14.65
CA ILE A 196 -20.26 1.39 -14.06
C ILE A 196 -21.27 1.82 -15.11
N LEU A 197 -20.80 2.48 -16.18
CA LEU A 197 -21.66 2.87 -17.30
C LEU A 197 -22.19 1.65 -18.05
N ASP A 198 -21.37 0.62 -18.25
CA ASP A 198 -21.81 -0.63 -18.87
C ASP A 198 -22.80 -1.42 -17.99
N GLU A 199 -22.74 -1.24 -16.67
CA GLU A 199 -23.72 -1.81 -15.72
C GLU A 199 -25.00 -0.95 -15.60
N ASP A 200 -25.09 0.19 -16.30
CA ASP A 200 -26.30 1.02 -16.40
C ASP A 200 -27.11 0.63 -17.67
N PRO A 201 -28.35 0.14 -17.53
CA PRO A 201 -29.19 -0.23 -18.68
C PRO A 201 -29.71 0.97 -19.47
#